data_AF-B0PED6-F1
#
_entry.id   AF-B0PED6-F1
#
_cell.length_a   1.000
_cell.length_b   1.000
_cell.length_c   1.000
_cell.angle_alpha   90.00
_cell.angle_beta   90.00
_cell.angle_gamma   90.00
#
_symmetry.space_group_name_H-M   'P 1'
#
loop_
_entity.id
_entity.type
_entity.pdbx_description
1 polymer ?
#
loop_
_entity_poly.entity_id
_entity_poly.type
_entity_poly.pdbx_seq_one_letter_code
_entity_poly.pdbx_strand_id
1 'polypeptide(L)' 'MELQRQTAARNGDISISGNKHKLTVSISFTSPSSAAMFVLGGSTNGWIEWRDPDGKTLDELFRKS' A
#
# COMPACT_ATOMS: atom_id res chain seq x y z
N MET A 1 9.52 7.37 2.98
CA MET A 1 9.01 6.13 2.33
C MET A 1 9.97 4.98 2.56
N GLU A 2 11.14 4.98 1.91
CA GLU A 2 12.10 3.86 2.01
C GLU A 2 12.51 3.53 3.46
N LEU A 3 12.81 4.54 4.27
CA LEU A 3 13.13 4.35 5.69
C LEU A 3 11.99 3.66 6.48
N GLN A 4 10.74 3.97 6.17
CA GLN A 4 9.57 3.40 6.85
C GLN A 4 9.40 1.92 6.50
N ARG A 5 9.63 1.56 5.23
CA ARG A 5 9.62 0.17 4.77
C ARG A 5 10.76 -0.65 5.40
N GLN A 6 11.95 -0.08 5.46
CA GLN A 6 13.10 -0.72 6.12
C GLN A 6 12.86 -0.92 7.61
N THR A 7 12.26 0.06 8.29
CA THR A 7 11.89 -0.07 9.71
C THR A 7 10.86 -1.18 9.91
N ALA A 8 9.79 -1.21 9.11
CA ALA A 8 8.78 -2.28 9.19
C ALA A 8 9.40 -3.68 8.95
N ALA A 9 10.30 -3.80 7.98
CA ALA A 9 11.03 -5.05 7.74
C ALA A 9 11.91 -5.44 8.94
N ARG A 10 12.64 -4.47 9.51
CA ARG A 10 13.54 -4.69 10.66
C ARG A 10 12.78 -5.08 11.92
N ASN A 11 11.60 -4.51 12.13
CA ASN A 11 10.74 -4.80 13.28
C ASN A 11 10.04 -6.16 13.21
N GLY A 12 10.10 -6.84 12.06
CA GLY A 12 9.32 -8.06 11.84
C GLY A 12 7.84 -7.79 11.55
N ASP A 13 7.47 -6.55 11.21
CA ASP A 13 6.10 -6.16 10.85
C ASP A 13 5.69 -6.67 9.46
N ILE A 14 6.63 -7.27 8.72
CA ILE A 14 6.42 -7.87 7.41
C ILE A 14 6.64 -9.38 7.53
N SER A 15 5.54 -10.14 7.49
CA SER A 15 5.56 -11.60 7.48
C SER A 15 5.59 -12.13 6.04
N ILE A 16 6.35 -13.20 5.81
CA ILE A 16 6.43 -13.86 4.51
C ILE A 16 5.48 -15.05 4.50
N SER A 17 4.54 -15.06 3.56
CA SER A 17 3.60 -16.17 3.33
C SER A 17 3.74 -16.63 1.88
N GLY A 18 4.47 -17.73 1.68
CA GLY A 18 4.84 -18.19 0.33
C GLY A 18 5.66 -17.15 -0.41
N ASN A 19 5.19 -16.70 -1.58
CA ASN A 19 5.84 -15.68 -2.40
C ASN A 19 5.30 -14.26 -2.16
N LYS A 20 4.55 -14.04 -1.06
CA LYS A 20 3.93 -12.76 -0.74
C LYS A 20 4.46 -12.23 0.59
N HIS A 21 4.72 -10.92 0.62
CA HIS A 21 5.00 -10.18 1.84
C HIS A 21 3.69 -9.60 2.36
N LYS A 22 3.39 -9.81 3.64
CA LYS A 22 2.20 -9.30 4.31
C LYS A 22 2.61 -8.39 5.45
N LEU A 23 2.16 -7.14 5.39
CA LEU A 23 2.26 -6.22 6.53
C LEU A 23 1.28 -6.68 7.62
N THR A 24 1.77 -6.87 8.85
CA THR A 24 1.00 -7.39 10.00
C THR A 24 0.56 -6.29 10.97
N VAL A 25 0.92 -5.04 10.69
CA VAL A 25 0.56 -3.86 11.49
C VAL A 25 -0.17 -2.83 10.64
N SER A 26 -0.96 -1.98 11.28
CA SER A 26 -1.60 -0.85 10.61
C SER A 26 -0.65 0.33 10.55
N ILE A 27 -0.45 0.89 9.35
CA ILE A 27 0.35 2.09 9.13
C ILE A 27 -0.52 3.14 8.46
N SER A 28 -0.57 4.34 9.05
CA SER A 28 -1.28 5.49 8.48
C SER A 28 -0.42 6.22 7.45
N PHE A 29 -1.07 6.66 6.37
CA PHE A 29 -0.46 7.39 5.27
C PHE A 29 -1.26 8.66 4.96
N THR A 30 -0.60 9.72 4.50
CA THR A 30 -1.24 11.00 4.19
C THR A 30 -1.93 11.02 2.82
N SER A 31 -1.68 10.03 1.97
CA SER A 31 -2.35 9.87 0.68
C SER A 31 -2.39 8.41 0.20
N PRO A 32 -3.35 8.05 -0.67
CA PRO A 32 -3.38 6.73 -1.30
C PRO A 32 -2.08 6.41 -2.06
N SER A 33 -1.49 7.40 -2.75
CA SER A 33 -0.22 7.22 -3.46
C SER A 33 0.94 6.92 -2.52
N SER A 34 0.99 7.58 -1.36
CA SER A 34 2.02 7.27 -0.36
C SER A 34 1.91 5.83 0.14
N ALA A 35 0.70 5.35 0.45
CA ALA A 35 0.52 3.94 0.80
C ALA A 35 0.95 2.98 -0.33
N ALA A 36 0.64 3.31 -1.60
CA ALA A 36 0.99 2.46 -2.74
C ALA A 36 2.52 2.39 -2.95
N MET A 37 3.22 3.52 -2.80
CA MET A 37 4.69 3.58 -2.87
C MET A 37 5.35 2.70 -1.80
N PHE A 38 4.74 2.59 -0.61
CA PHE A 38 5.25 1.71 0.45
C PHE A 38 5.18 0.23 0.04
N VAL A 39 4.09 -0.18 -0.61
CA VAL A 39 3.85 -1.59 -0.99
C VAL A 39 4.61 -1.98 -2.26
N LEU A 40 4.52 -1.16 -3.31
CA LEU A 40 4.99 -1.47 -4.65
C LEU A 40 6.40 -0.96 -4.93
N GLY A 41 6.83 0.09 -4.22
CA GLY A 41 8.07 0.82 -4.50
C GLY A 41 7.95 1.77 -5.71
N GLY A 42 8.89 2.71 -5.82
CA GLY A 42 8.92 3.68 -6.92
C GLY A 42 7.80 4.74 -6.83
N SER A 43 7.60 5.49 -7.92
CA SER A 43 6.50 6.45 -8.05
C SER A 43 5.24 5.71 -8.51
N THR A 44 4.15 5.85 -7.76
CA THR A 44 2.90 5.10 -8.00
C THR A 44 1.68 5.99 -7.86
N ASN A 45 0.66 5.75 -8.68
CA ASN A 45 -0.63 6.44 -8.56
C ASN A 45 -1.60 5.62 -7.69
N GLY A 46 -1.69 5.93 -6.41
CA GLY A 46 -2.53 5.15 -5.48
C GLY A 46 -4.02 5.17 -5.84
N TRP A 47 -4.50 6.17 -6.59
CA TRP A 47 -5.90 6.22 -6.98
C TRP A 47 -6.32 5.11 -7.95
N ILE A 48 -5.37 4.51 -8.67
CA ILE A 48 -5.60 3.40 -9.60
C ILE A 48 -5.10 2.04 -9.08
N GLU A 49 -4.10 2.03 -8.17
CA GLU A 49 -3.52 0.80 -7.65
C GLU A 49 -4.44 0.09 -6.65
N TRP A 50 -5.14 0.88 -5.83
CA TRP A 50 -6.06 0.36 -4.83
C TRP A 50 -7.41 0.04 -5.47
N ARG A 51 -7.82 -1.23 -5.38
CA ARG A 51 -9.10 -1.73 -5.91
C ARG A 51 -9.92 -2.43 -4.83
N ASP A 52 -11.23 -2.31 -4.94
CA ASP A 52 -12.18 -3.12 -4.15
C ASP A 52 -12.27 -4.57 -4.70
N PRO A 53 -13.04 -5.46 -4.04
CA PRO A 53 -13.23 -6.83 -4.52
C PRO A 53 -13.86 -6.95 -5.92
N ASP A 54 -14.60 -5.93 -6.37
CA ASP A 54 -15.22 -5.86 -7.70
C ASP A 54 -14.26 -5.29 -8.77
N GLY A 55 -13.05 -4.90 -8.37
CA GLY A 55 -12.02 -4.35 -9.25
C GLY A 55 -12.11 -2.83 -9.49
N LYS A 56 -13.04 -2.13 -8.84
CA LYS A 56 -13.17 -0.67 -8.95
C LYS A 56 -12.06 0.03 -8.20
N THR A 57 -11.48 1.04 -8.83
CA THR A 57 -10.41 1.86 -8.25
C THR A 57 -10.93 2.88 -7.24
N LEU A 58 -10.07 3.37 -6.34
CA LEU A 58 -10.45 4.47 -5.44
C LEU A 58 -10.89 5.74 -6.20
N ASP A 59 -10.31 6.00 -7.38
CA ASP A 59 -10.75 7.11 -8.23
C ASP A 59 -12.23 6.97 -8.62
N GLU A 60 -12.63 5.77 -9.06
CA GLU A 60 -14.01 5.47 -9.44
C GLU A 60 -14.97 5.52 -8.26
N LEU A 61 -14.53 5.11 -7.07
CA LEU A 61 -15.38 5.05 -5.88
C LEU A 61 -15.56 6.39 -5.18
N PHE A 62 -14.56 7.29 -5.24
CA PHE A 62 -14.54 8.49 -4.39
C PHE A 62 -14.37 9.82 -5.13
N ARG A 63 -13.97 9.81 -6.40
CA ARG A 63 -13.72 11.06 -7.16
C ARG A 63 -14.66 11.28 -8.34
N LYS A 64 -15.32 10.23 -8.82
CA LYS A 64 -16.37 10.35 -9.83
C LYS A 64 -17.71 10.65 -9.15
N SER A 65 -17.99 11.94 -9.01
CA SER A 65 -19.32 12.47 -8.67
C SER A 65 -20.25 12.49 -9.88
#